data_AF-A0A8J6JVA4-F1
#
_entry.id   AF-A0A8J6JVA4-F1
#
_cell.length_a   1.000
_cell.length_b   1.000
_cell.length_c   1.000
_cell.angle_alpha   90.00
_cell.angle_beta   90.00
_cell.angle_gamma   90.00
#
_symmetry.space_group_name_H-M   'P 1'
#
loop_
_entity.id
_entity.type
_entity.pdbx_description
1 polymer ?
#
loop_
_entity_poly.entity_id
_entity_poly.type
_entity_poly.pdbx_seq_one_letter_code
_entity_poly.pdbx_strand_id
1 'polypeptide(L)'
;MHTPSLRAAPPHRTSAGLDGRGTAILRELVELYVQTGEPVGTGTLSRRLPMGLSPASIRNVMSDLEEAGLIYAPHTSAGRLP
;
A
#
# COMPACT_ATOMS: atom_id res chain seq x y z
N MET A 1 -36.64 -25.66 9.11
CA MET A 1 -35.23 -25.76 9.52
C MET A 1 -34.33 -25.39 8.33
N HIS A 2 -34.26 -24.10 7.97
CA HIS A 2 -33.36 -23.61 6.91
C HIS A 2 -32.35 -22.68 7.58
N THR A 3 -31.10 -23.10 7.61
CA THR A 3 -29.96 -22.30 8.09
C THR A 3 -29.60 -21.26 7.03
N PRO A 4 -29.62 -19.94 7.33
CA PRO A 4 -29.04 -18.96 6.42
C PRO A 4 -27.52 -19.02 6.61
N SER A 5 -26.84 -19.53 5.58
CA SER A 5 -25.39 -19.49 5.44
C SER A 5 -24.92 -18.03 5.45
N LEU A 6 -24.14 -17.64 6.46
CA LEU A 6 -23.53 -16.32 6.54
C LEU A 6 -22.58 -16.14 5.34
N ARG A 7 -23.03 -15.33 4.37
CA ARG A 7 -22.18 -14.83 3.30
C ARG A 7 -21.13 -13.92 3.93
N ALA A 8 -19.87 -14.34 3.85
CA ALA A 8 -18.72 -13.56 4.31
C ALA A 8 -18.79 -12.12 3.80
N ALA A 9 -18.54 -11.17 4.69
CA ALA A 9 -18.51 -9.75 4.36
C ALA A 9 -17.52 -9.49 3.21
N PRO A 10 -17.84 -8.59 2.26
CA PRO A 10 -16.91 -8.27 1.18
C PRO A 10 -15.61 -7.70 1.77
N PRO A 11 -14.43 -8.04 1.20
CA PRO A 11 -13.21 -7.34 1.57
C PRO A 11 -13.41 -5.84 1.28
N HIS A 12 -12.93 -5.02 2.20
CA HIS A 12 -12.89 -3.57 2.19
C HIS A 12 -12.29 -3.06 0.86
N ARG A 13 -13.15 -2.88 -0.15
CA ARG A 13 -12.81 -2.07 -1.32
C ARG A 13 -12.79 -0.63 -0.84
N THR A 14 -11.61 -0.14 -0.47
CA THR A 14 -11.38 1.30 -0.27
C THR A 14 -11.81 2.02 -1.55
N SER A 15 -12.40 3.20 -1.38
CA SER A 15 -13.16 3.99 -2.37
C SER A 15 -12.41 4.41 -3.65
N ALA A 16 -11.20 3.92 -3.89
CA ALA A 16 -10.37 4.22 -5.06
C ALA A 16 -10.08 2.99 -5.97
N GLY A 17 -10.75 1.85 -5.75
CA GLY A 17 -10.47 0.63 -6.56
C GLY A 17 -9.12 -0.01 -6.25
N LEU A 18 -8.50 0.39 -5.14
CA LEU A 18 -7.22 -0.12 -4.67
C LEU A 18 -7.43 -1.44 -3.90
N ASP A 19 -6.63 -2.44 -4.23
CA ASP A 19 -6.56 -3.69 -3.48
C ASP A 19 -6.17 -3.41 -2.01
N GLY A 20 -6.55 -4.30 -1.09
CA GLY A 20 -6.24 -4.13 0.34
C GLY A 20 -4.74 -3.95 0.62
N ARG A 21 -3.87 -4.53 -0.21
CA ARG A 21 -2.42 -4.34 -0.15
C ARG A 21 -1.99 -2.94 -0.56
N GLY A 22 -2.52 -2.42 -1.67
CA GLY A 22 -2.23 -1.07 -2.17
C GLY A 22 -2.67 -0.01 -1.18
N THR A 23 -3.86 -0.17 -0.60
CA THR A 23 -4.35 0.72 0.47
C THR A 23 -3.41 0.73 1.68
N ALA A 24 -2.95 -0.43 2.13
CA ALA A 24 -2.06 -0.52 3.29
C ALA A 24 -0.68 0.10 3.01
N ILE A 25 -0.13 -0.12 1.82
CA ILE A 25 1.16 0.47 1.41
C ILE A 25 1.04 1.99 1.31
N LEU A 26 0.01 2.50 0.64
CA LEU A 26 -0.21 3.93 0.49
C LEU A 26 -0.38 4.61 1.84
N ARG A 27 -1.17 4.02 2.74
CA ARG A 27 -1.39 4.55 4.09
C ARG A 27 -0.09 4.65 4.88
N GLU A 28 0.69 3.57 4.98
CA GLU A 28 1.97 3.60 5.71
C GLU A 28 2.99 4.55 5.08
N LEU A 29 2.99 4.64 3.75
CA LEU A 29 3.86 5.57 3.03
C LEU A 29 3.54 7.02 3.40
N VAL A 30 2.26 7.41 3.34
CA VAL A 30 1.80 8.75 3.72
C VAL A 30 2.13 9.04 5.18
N GLU A 31 1.86 8.08 6.07
CA GLU A 31 2.12 8.24 7.51
C GLU A 31 3.61 8.45 7.80
N LEU A 32 4.49 7.67 7.18
CA LEU A 32 5.94 7.86 7.29
C LEU A 32 6.38 9.21 6.73
N TYR A 33 5.89 9.58 5.54
CA TYR A 33 6.27 10.83 4.91
C TYR A 33 5.86 12.04 5.76
N VAL A 34 4.67 12.04 6.34
CA VAL A 34 4.22 13.11 7.25
C VAL A 34 5.07 13.16 8.53
N GLN A 35 5.55 12.02 9.01
CA GLN A 35 6.39 11.96 10.22
C GLN A 35 7.84 12.40 9.98
N THR A 36 8.43 12.03 8.84
CA THR A 36 9.87 12.23 8.59
C THR A 36 10.18 13.33 7.57
N GLY A 37 9.25 13.64 6.67
CA GLY A 37 9.49 14.48 5.50
C GLY A 37 10.33 13.83 4.40
N GLU A 38 10.69 12.55 4.55
CA GLU A 38 11.66 11.85 3.70
C GLU A 38 10.99 10.85 2.75
N PRO A 39 11.52 10.65 1.52
CA PRO A 39 11.04 9.62 0.60
C PRO A 39 11.08 8.21 1.21
N VAL A 40 10.01 7.45 1.02
CA VAL A 40 9.85 6.13 1.65
C VAL A 40 10.24 5.00 0.71
N GLY A 41 11.18 4.16 1.14
CA GLY A 41 11.65 3.00 0.38
C GLY A 41 10.93 1.69 0.72
N THR A 42 11.01 0.72 -0.20
CA THR A 42 10.40 -0.60 -0.05
C THR A 42 10.90 -1.37 1.17
N GLY A 43 12.17 -1.19 1.55
CA GLY A 43 12.76 -1.84 2.72
C GLY A 43 12.16 -1.36 4.05
N THR A 44 11.83 -0.06 4.15
CA THR A 44 11.17 0.51 5.33
C THR A 44 9.74 -0.01 5.44
N LEU A 45 9.01 -0.01 4.33
CA LEU A 45 7.66 -0.54 4.26
C LEU A 45 7.62 -2.05 4.60
N SER A 46 8.55 -2.84 4.07
CA SER A 46 8.62 -4.29 4.33
C SER A 46 8.74 -4.62 5.82
N ARG A 47 9.44 -3.79 6.60
CA ARG A 47 9.60 -3.98 8.05
C ARG A 47 8.40 -3.51 8.87
N ARG A 48 7.61 -2.56 8.36
CA ARG A 48 6.49 -1.94 9.10
C ARG A 48 5.14 -2.56 8.79
N LEU A 49 4.94 -3.01 7.55
CA LEU A 49 3.68 -3.62 7.18
C LEU A 49 3.55 -5.01 7.83
N PRO A 50 2.44 -5.29 8.54
CA PRO A 50 2.23 -6.57 9.24
C PRO A 50 1.98 -7.75 8.30
N MET A 51 1.89 -7.51 6.99
CA MET A 51 1.53 -8.52 5.98
C MET A 51 2.73 -9.34 5.46
N GLY A 52 3.95 -9.08 5.92
CA GLY A 52 5.14 -9.85 5.54
C GLY A 52 5.50 -9.77 4.05
N LEU A 53 5.20 -8.65 3.39
CA LEU A 53 5.49 -8.47 1.97
C LEU A 53 6.99 -8.30 1.75
N SER A 54 7.52 -9.01 0.74
CA SER A 54 8.90 -8.85 0.30
C SER A 54 9.12 -7.47 -0.35
N PRO A 55 10.35 -6.91 -0.31
CA PRO A 55 10.66 -5.65 -0.98
C PRO A 55 10.31 -5.64 -2.48
N ALA A 56 10.43 -6.79 -3.16
CA ALA A 56 10.04 -6.95 -4.57
C ALA A 56 8.52 -6.82 -4.77
N SER A 57 7.72 -7.45 -3.89
CA SER A 57 6.26 -7.35 -3.95
C SER A 57 5.79 -5.92 -3.71
N ILE A 58 6.40 -5.24 -2.73
CA ILE A 58 6.09 -3.84 -2.43
C ILE A 58 6.47 -2.95 -3.60
N ARG A 59 7.61 -3.18 -4.27
CA ARG A 59 7.99 -2.43 -5.47
C ARG A 59 6.93 -2.52 -6.57
N ASN A 60 6.39 -3.72 -6.82
CA ASN A 60 5.35 -3.90 -7.84
C ASN A 60 4.11 -3.07 -7.50
N VAL A 61 3.61 -3.17 -6.26
CA VAL A 61 2.43 -2.42 -5.83
C VAL A 61 2.69 -0.91 -5.83
N MET A 62 3.89 -0.47 -5.45
CA MET A 62 4.27 0.95 -5.55
C MET A 62 4.32 1.41 -7.01
N SER A 63 4.70 0.54 -7.96
CA SER A 63 4.63 0.83 -9.39
C SER A 63 3.18 1.05 -9.83
N ASP A 64 2.26 0.17 -9.42
CA ASP A 64 0.83 0.31 -9.72
C ASP A 64 0.25 1.61 -9.13
N LEU A 65 0.67 1.97 -7.91
CA LEU A 65 0.27 3.23 -7.25
C LEU A 65 0.86 4.46 -7.96
N GLU A 66 2.07 4.36 -8.50
CA GLU A 66 2.72 5.42 -9.27
C GLU A 66 2.04 5.63 -10.63
N GLU A 67 1.70 4.55 -11.33
CA GLU A 67 0.91 4.59 -12.56
C GLU A 67 -0.50 5.16 -12.33
N ALA A 68 -1.08 4.90 -11.15
CA ALA A 68 -2.34 5.50 -10.73
C ALA A 68 -2.23 6.99 -10.34
N GLY A 69 -1.02 7.55 -10.28
CA GLY A 69 -0.76 8.94 -9.90
C GLY A 69 -0.97 9.23 -8.41
N LEU A 70 -0.89 8.19 -7.55
CA LEU A 70 -1.09 8.30 -6.11
C LEU A 70 0.21 8.47 -5.32
N ILE A 71 1.35 8.13 -5.94
CA ILE A 71 2.70 8.35 -5.42
C ILE A 71 3.64 8.67 -6.59
N TYR A 72 4.80 9.25 -6.32
CA TYR A 72 5.83 9.47 -7.35
C TYR A 72 7.25 9.35 -6.79
N ALA A 73 8.23 9.15 -7.67
CA ALA A 73 9.64 9.23 -7.33
C ALA A 73 10.20 10.63 -7.66
N PRO A 74 10.86 11.33 -6.72
CA PRO A 74 11.57 12.56 -7.07
C PRO A 74 12.78 12.28 -7.98
N HIS A 75 13.43 11.12 -7.78
CA HIS A 75 14.55 10.62 -8.58
C HIS A 75 14.48 9.11 -8.73
N THR A 76 15.16 8.54 -9.72
CA THR A 76 15.13 7.10 -10.06
C THR A 76 15.57 6.18 -8.92
N SER A 77 16.45 6.66 -8.04
CA SER A 77 16.98 5.93 -6.87
C SER A 77 16.33 6.33 -5.55
N ALA A 78 15.55 7.41 -5.52
CA ALA A 78 14.88 7.87 -4.31
C ALA A 78 13.68 6.97 -4.00
N GLY A 79 13.26 6.93 -2.73
CA GLY A 79 11.99 6.32 -2.33
C GLY A 79 10.79 6.96 -3.04
N ARG A 80 9.58 6.61 -2.63
CA ARG A 80 8.37 7.24 -3.14
C ARG A 80 7.77 8.20 -2.12
N LEU A 81 7.11 9.20 -2.67
CA LEU A 81 6.39 10.25 -1.97
C LEU A 81 4.92 10.15 -2.37
N PRO A 82 3.96 10.51 -1.51
CA PRO A 82 2.57 10.74 -1.92
C PRO A 82 2.49 11.81 -3.00
#